data_AF-A0A834CSA3-F1
#
_entry.id   AF-A0A834CSA3-F1
#
_cell.length_a   1.000
_cell.length_b   1.000
_cell.length_c   1.000
_cell.angle_alpha   90.00
_cell.angle_beta   90.00
_cell.angle_gamma   90.00
#
_symmetry.space_group_name_H-M   'P 1'
#
loop_
_entity.id
_entity.type
_entity.pdbx_description
1 polymer ?
#
loop_
_entity_poly.entity_id
_entity_poly.type
_entity_poly.pdbx_seq_one_letter_code
_entity_poly.pdbx_strand_id
1 'polypeptide(L)'
;MMLFEKGFVATGKRVMKSQNLLEELNKLIEDKGDSREVLEGLLGYILCSTQEATVVPPYVALAIRRNPGFWEFVKVNSEDLSVDFITASEYLRFKEVIFGENW
;
A
#
# COMPACT_ATOMS: atom_id res chain seq x y z
N MET A 1 8.65 1.58 8.26
CA MET A 1 9.91 1.70 7.50
C MET A 1 10.05 0.47 6.60
N MET A 2 10.58 -0.67 7.10
CA MET A 2 10.92 -1.85 6.26
C MET A 2 9.86 -2.31 5.24
N LEU A 3 8.56 -2.39 5.56
CA LEU A 3 7.55 -2.87 4.61
C LEU A 3 7.39 -1.95 3.39
N PHE A 4 7.27 -0.64 3.61
CA PHE A 4 7.05 0.32 2.53
C PHE A 4 8.30 0.49 1.68
N GLU A 5 9.49 0.57 2.28
CA GLU A 5 10.75 0.64 1.54
C GLU A 5 11.09 -0.67 0.84
N LYS A 6 11.25 -1.78 1.59
CA LYS A 6 11.83 -3.03 1.09
C LYS A 6 10.82 -3.94 0.39
N GLY A 7 9.57 -3.97 0.85
CA GLY A 7 8.51 -4.77 0.22
C GLY A 7 7.87 -4.03 -0.96
N PHE A 8 7.37 -2.82 -0.71
CA PHE A 8 6.55 -2.11 -1.69
C PHE A 8 7.38 -1.33 -2.72
N VAL A 9 8.30 -0.45 -2.30
CA VAL A 9 9.01 0.50 -3.18
C VAL A 9 10.23 -0.11 -3.89
N ALA A 10 11.03 -0.92 -3.21
CA ALA A 10 12.24 -1.55 -3.77
C ALA A 10 11.97 -2.45 -4.99
N THR A 11 10.71 -2.83 -5.19
CA THR A 11 10.24 -3.74 -6.23
C THR A 11 9.44 -2.99 -7.34
N GLY A 12 9.58 -1.66 -7.39
CA GLY A 12 9.32 -0.81 -8.56
C GLY A 12 7.92 -0.21 -8.67
N LYS A 13 7.67 0.53 -9.77
CA LYS A 13 6.33 1.03 -10.13
C LYS A 13 5.41 -0.15 -10.44
N ARG A 14 4.35 -0.38 -9.65
CA ARG A 14 3.31 -1.39 -9.94
C ARG A 14 2.00 -1.16 -9.18
N VAL A 15 0.91 -1.69 -9.73
CA VAL A 15 -0.36 -1.86 -9.02
C VAL A 15 -0.36 -3.24 -8.34
N MET A 16 -0.77 -3.29 -7.09
CA MET A 16 -0.91 -4.50 -6.28
C MET A 16 -2.35 -4.68 -5.83
N LYS A 17 -2.83 -5.92 -5.78
CA LYS A 17 -4.15 -6.25 -5.21
C LYS A 17 -4.03 -6.64 -3.73
N SER A 18 -5.15 -6.71 -3.03
CA SER A 18 -5.26 -7.17 -1.64
C SER A 18 -4.51 -8.48 -1.35
N GLN A 19 -4.53 -9.44 -2.27
CA GLN A 19 -3.78 -10.70 -2.16
C GLN A 19 -2.26 -10.45 -2.10
N ASN A 20 -1.72 -9.58 -2.97
CA ASN A 20 -0.29 -9.26 -2.98
C ASN A 20 0.12 -8.45 -1.74
N LEU A 21 -0.76 -7.59 -1.25
CA LEU A 21 -0.55 -6.87 0.02
C LEU A 21 -0.43 -7.83 1.20
N LEU A 22 -1.28 -8.88 1.23
CA LEU A 22 -1.23 -9.92 2.26
C LEU A 22 0.01 -10.81 2.12
N GLU A 23 0.43 -11.15 0.90
CA GLU A 23 1.67 -11.89 0.63
C GLU A 23 2.91 -11.12 1.13
N GLU A 24 3.04 -9.84 0.83
CA GLU A 24 4.15 -9.00 1.32
C GLU A 24 4.12 -8.82 2.85
N LEU A 25 2.94 -8.73 3.45
CA LEU A 25 2.78 -8.69 4.91
C LEU A 25 3.22 -10.02 5.57
N ASN A 26 2.85 -11.16 4.97
CA ASN A 26 3.25 -12.48 5.46
C ASN A 26 4.77 -12.70 5.37
N LYS A 27 5.42 -12.28 4.27
CA LYS A 27 6.90 -12.31 4.16
C LYS A 27 7.60 -11.52 5.26
N LEU A 28 7.08 -10.33 5.59
CA LEU A 28 7.62 -9.50 6.69
C LEU A 28 7.44 -10.17 8.06
N ILE A 29 6.34 -10.89 8.25
CA ILE A 29 6.03 -11.64 9.46
C ILE A 29 6.99 -12.82 9.62
N GLU A 30 7.24 -13.58 8.55
CA GLU A 30 8.19 -14.69 8.53
C GLU A 30 9.62 -14.23 8.86
N ASP A 31 10.06 -13.09 8.34
CA ASP A 31 11.37 -12.47 8.64
C ASP A 31 11.52 -12.01 10.11
N LYS A 32 10.41 -11.62 10.75
CA LYS A 32 10.42 -11.09 12.13
C LYS A 32 10.16 -12.10 13.24
N GLY A 33 9.62 -13.28 12.92
CA GLY A 33 9.40 -14.36 13.88
C GLY A 33 8.21 -14.21 14.85
N ASP A 34 7.59 -13.02 14.94
CA ASP A 34 6.30 -12.84 15.63
C ASP A 34 5.24 -12.25 14.69
N SER A 35 4.18 -13.02 14.47
CA SER A 35 3.09 -12.71 13.55
C SER A 35 1.95 -11.93 14.19
N ARG A 36 1.77 -12.00 15.52
CA ARG A 36 0.51 -11.58 16.15
C ARG A 36 0.46 -10.07 16.32
N GLU A 37 1.49 -9.47 16.91
CA GLU A 37 1.55 -8.01 17.10
C GLU A 37 1.47 -7.24 15.78
N VAL A 38 2.03 -7.79 14.69
CA VAL A 38 2.02 -7.14 13.36
C VAL A 38 0.63 -7.19 12.71
N LEU A 39 -0.10 -8.29 12.86
CA LEU A 39 -1.44 -8.48 12.30
C LEU A 39 -2.54 -7.78 13.14
N GLU A 40 -2.42 -7.83 14.47
CA GLU A 40 -3.36 -7.20 15.41
C GLU A 40 -3.14 -5.68 15.52
N GLY A 41 -1.96 -5.19 15.11
CA GLY A 41 -1.65 -3.77 15.05
C GLY A 41 -2.40 -2.99 13.95
N LEU A 42 -2.41 -1.66 14.09
CA LEU A 42 -3.05 -0.72 13.17
C LEU A 42 -2.63 -0.93 11.70
N LEU A 43 -1.37 -1.32 11.46
CA LEU A 43 -0.86 -1.59 10.11
C LEU A 43 -1.51 -2.83 9.47
N GLY A 44 -1.64 -3.92 10.21
CA GLY A 44 -2.34 -5.13 9.75
C GLY A 44 -3.81 -4.81 9.41
N TYR A 45 -4.50 -4.06 10.28
CA TYR A 45 -5.87 -3.62 10.03
C TYR A 45 -6.02 -2.78 8.75
N ILE A 46 -5.11 -1.82 8.50
CA ILE A 46 -5.11 -0.99 7.28
C ILE A 46 -4.86 -1.85 6.04
N LEU A 47 -3.87 -2.73 6.07
CA LEU A 47 -3.52 -3.57 4.92
C LEU A 47 -4.64 -4.56 4.58
N CYS A 48 -5.23 -5.22 5.58
CA CYS A 48 -6.38 -6.11 5.39
C CYS A 48 -7.64 -5.36 4.88
N SER A 49 -7.77 -4.06 5.17
CA SER A 49 -8.83 -3.20 4.65
C SER A 49 -8.52 -2.60 3.26
N THR A 50 -7.29 -2.74 2.77
CA THR A 50 -6.83 -2.18 1.49
C THR A 50 -7.16 -3.12 0.34
N GLN A 51 -7.89 -2.62 -0.67
CA GLN A 51 -8.30 -3.42 -1.84
C GLN A 51 -7.23 -3.40 -2.94
N GLU A 52 -6.55 -2.26 -3.07
CA GLU A 52 -5.54 -2.03 -4.10
C GLU A 52 -4.50 -1.03 -3.56
N ALA A 53 -3.22 -1.29 -3.85
CA ALA A 53 -2.14 -0.35 -3.61
C ALA A 53 -1.45 -0.02 -4.94
N THR A 54 -1.04 1.23 -5.10
CA THR A 54 -0.39 1.74 -6.30
C THR A 54 0.94 2.34 -5.89
N VAL A 55 2.03 1.68 -6.29
CA VAL A 55 3.40 2.09 -5.94
C VAL A 55 3.96 2.96 -7.06
N VAL A 56 4.35 4.18 -6.71
CA VAL A 56 5.10 5.11 -7.56
C VAL A 56 6.17 5.75 -6.67
N PRO A 57 7.41 5.21 -6.64
CA PRO A 57 8.44 5.60 -5.69
C PRO A 57 8.67 7.12 -5.61
N PRO A 58 8.87 7.70 -4.40
CA PRO A 58 8.94 7.06 -3.08
C PRO A 58 7.55 6.76 -2.44
N TYR A 59 6.46 6.96 -3.18
CA TYR A 59 5.11 6.91 -2.62
C TYR A 59 4.40 5.57 -2.85
N VAL A 60 3.55 5.21 -1.91
CA VAL A 60 2.59 4.11 -2.01
C VAL A 60 1.19 4.67 -1.73
N ALA A 61 0.35 4.73 -2.75
CA ALA A 61 -1.05 5.12 -2.62
C ALA A 61 -1.91 3.88 -2.30
N LEU A 62 -2.80 3.97 -1.31
CA LEU A 62 -3.67 2.89 -0.86
C LEU A 62 -5.14 3.24 -1.11
N ALA A 63 -5.90 2.32 -1.70
CA ALA A 63 -7.35 2.39 -1.81
C ALA A 63 -7.99 1.48 -0.76
N ILE A 64 -8.45 2.09 0.32
CA ILE A 64 -8.97 1.42 1.53
C ILE A 64 -10.49 1.39 1.46
N ARG A 65 -11.10 0.23 1.76
CA ARG A 65 -12.55 0.02 1.70
C ARG A 65 -13.04 -0.73 2.93
N ARG A 66 -13.16 -0.02 4.06
CA ARG A 66 -13.65 -0.58 5.33
C ARG A 66 -15.12 -1.00 5.28
N ASN A 67 -15.95 -0.27 4.53
CA ASN A 67 -17.38 -0.52 4.40
C ASN A 67 -17.81 -0.56 2.92
N PRO A 68 -18.83 -1.35 2.55
CA PRO A 68 -19.39 -1.31 1.20
C PRO A 68 -19.88 0.10 0.82
N GLY A 69 -19.40 0.61 -0.31
CA GLY A 69 -19.74 1.95 -0.81
C GLY A 69 -18.87 3.09 -0.28
N PHE A 70 -18.07 2.86 0.77
CA PHE A 70 -17.16 3.86 1.33
C PHE A 70 -15.71 3.54 0.96
N TRP A 71 -15.00 4.53 0.42
CA TRP A 71 -13.60 4.43 0.02
C TRP A 71 -12.79 5.58 0.62
N GLU A 72 -11.65 5.25 1.18
CA GLU A 72 -10.64 6.19 1.66
C GLU A 72 -9.38 6.00 0.82
N PHE A 73 -8.78 7.11 0.37
CA PHE A 73 -7.54 7.08 -0.39
C PHE A 73 -6.48 7.84 0.39
N VAL A 74 -5.33 7.19 0.59
CA VAL A 74 -4.18 7.79 1.27
C VAL A 74 -2.91 7.56 0.45
N LYS A 75 -1.95 8.47 0.55
CA LYS A 75 -0.61 8.35 -0.01
C LYS A 75 0.39 8.31 1.14
N VAL A 76 1.18 7.25 1.20
CA VAL A 76 2.24 7.07 2.20
C VAL A 76 3.59 7.33 1.54
N ASN A 77 4.45 8.16 2.13
CA ASN A 77 5.87 8.24 1.73
C ASN A 77 6.63 7.07 2.36
N SER A 78 7.41 6.31 1.59
CA SER A 78 8.16 5.17 2.14
C SER A 78 9.30 5.56 3.08
N GLU A 79 9.89 6.74 2.88
CA GLU A 79 11.11 7.19 3.58
C GLU A 79 10.80 7.63 5.02
N ASP A 80 9.81 8.51 5.21
CA ASP A 80 9.45 9.09 6.52
C ASP A 80 8.11 8.56 7.10
N LEU A 81 7.37 7.75 6.34
CA LEU A 81 6.05 7.19 6.69
C LEU A 81 4.96 8.24 6.91
N SER A 82 5.15 9.47 6.42
CA SER A 82 4.09 10.48 6.36
C SER A 82 2.92 9.98 5.52
N VAL A 83 1.70 10.34 5.96
CA VAL A 83 0.43 9.90 5.35
C VAL A 83 -0.41 11.11 4.99
N ASP A 84 -0.61 11.32 3.69
CA ASP A 84 -1.53 12.32 3.16
C ASP A 84 -2.86 11.65 2.81
N PHE A 85 -4.00 12.26 3.18
CA PHE A 85 -5.27 11.93 2.56
C PHE A 85 -5.31 12.53 1.16
N ILE A 86 -5.77 11.73 0.18
CA ILE A 86 -5.89 12.15 -1.22
C ILE A 86 -7.29 11.89 -1.75
N THR A 87 -7.65 12.57 -2.83
CA THR A 87 -8.91 12.34 -3.55
C THR A 87 -8.85 11.08 -4.42
N ALA A 88 -10.01 10.58 -4.82
CA ALA A 88 -10.12 9.49 -5.79
C ALA A 88 -9.41 9.84 -7.12
N SER A 89 -9.51 11.09 -7.58
CA SER A 89 -8.86 11.56 -8.81
C SER A 89 -7.33 11.54 -8.71
N GLU A 90 -6.78 11.93 -7.56
CA GLU A 90 -5.33 11.82 -7.31
C GLU A 90 -4.87 10.36 -7.25
N TYR A 91 -5.66 9.47 -6.62
CA TYR A 91 -5.37 8.02 -6.65
C TYR A 91 -5.39 7.44 -8.06
N LEU A 92 -6.34 7.86 -8.91
CA LEU A 92 -6.37 7.45 -10.32
C LEU A 92 -5.13 7.95 -11.09
N ARG A 93 -4.68 9.18 -10.84
CA ARG A 93 -3.45 9.71 -11.43
C ARG A 93 -2.20 8.90 -11.07
N PHE A 94 -2.13 8.34 -9.85
CA PHE A 94 -1.07 7.39 -9.47
C PHE A 94 -1.07 6.14 -10.36
N LYS A 95 -2.25 5.64 -10.76
CA LYS A 95 -2.36 4.49 -11.67
C LYS A 95 -2.00 4.86 -13.10
N GLU A 96 -2.45 6.03 -13.57
CA GLU A 96 -2.10 6.57 -14.88
C GLU A 96 -0.58 6.69 -15.06
N VAL A 97 0.17 7.13 -14.04
CA VAL A 97 1.65 7.22 -14.08
C VAL A 97 2.34 5.87 -14.30
N ILE A 98 1.71 4.73 -13.96
CA ILE A 98 2.27 3.39 -14.17
C ILE A 98 2.09 2.93 -15.63
N PHE A 99 0.99 3.31 -16.27
CA PHE A 99 0.65 2.87 -17.62
C PHE A 99 0.96 3.91 -18.71
N GLY A 100 1.11 5.19 -18.35
CA GLY A 100 1.18 6.33 -19.26
C GLY A 100 2.55 6.63 -19.86
N GLU A 101 3.58 5.82 -19.62
CA GLU A 101 4.93 6.04 -20.18
C GLU A 101 5.11 5.47 -21.60
N ASN A 102 4.13 4.76 -22.16
CA ASN A 102 4.15 4.19 -23.52
C ASN A 102 2.82 4.46 -24.26
N TRP A 103 2.68 5.62 -24.91
CA TRP A 103 1.65 5.90 -25.92
C TRP A 103 2.27 6.55 -27.16
#